data_AF-A0A2E6XNP6-F1
#
_entry.id   AF-A0A2E6XNP6-F1
#
_cell.length_a   1.000
_cell.length_b   1.000
_cell.length_c   1.000
_cell.angle_alpha   90.00
_cell.angle_beta   90.00
_cell.angle_gamma   90.00
#
_symmetry.space_group_name_H-M   'P 1'
#
loop_
_entity.id
_entity.type
_entity.pdbx_description
1 polymer ?
#
loop_
_entity_poly.entity_id
_entity_poly.type
_entity_poly.pdbx_seq_one_letter_code
_entity_poly.pdbx_strand_id
1 'polypeptide(L)'
;MKNEDYLVTVEQFVLSFKELGLSLSATDYDLIQKWEKRGIPIDVVCRGIETGFTEFERTNPRQTAHLSLNYLKVFIEKEMTHG
;
A
#
# COMPACT_ATOMS: atom_id res chain seq x y z
N MET A 1 -5.02 -1.62 -21.57
CA MET A 1 -3.94 -1.21 -20.64
C MET A 1 -4.63 -1.00 -19.29
N LYS A 2 -4.40 -1.68 -18.18
CA LYS A 2 -3.31 -2.57 -17.76
C LYS A 2 -3.68 -3.01 -16.31
N ASN A 3 -4.77 -3.78 -16.13
CA ASN A 3 -5.26 -4.13 -14.78
C ASN A 3 -4.20 -4.92 -13.98
N GLU A 4 -3.42 -5.75 -14.69
CA GLU A 4 -2.27 -6.44 -14.13
C GLU A 4 -1.15 -5.48 -13.72
N ASP A 5 -0.93 -4.38 -14.45
CA ASP A 5 0.19 -3.47 -14.19
C ASP A 5 -0.05 -2.64 -12.93
N TYR A 6 -1.30 -2.23 -12.64
CA TYR A 6 -1.62 -1.53 -11.40
C TYR A 6 -1.38 -2.44 -10.19
N LEU A 7 -1.98 -3.62 -10.22
CA LEU A 7 -1.89 -4.57 -9.12
C LEU A 7 -0.44 -5.05 -8.91
N VAL A 8 0.26 -5.44 -9.98
CA VAL A 8 1.66 -5.88 -9.90
C VAL A 8 2.57 -4.75 -9.42
N THR A 9 2.36 -3.51 -9.89
CA THR A 9 3.19 -2.38 -9.43
C THR A 9 3.00 -2.12 -7.94
N VAL A 10 1.76 -2.04 -7.47
CA VAL A 10 1.46 -1.81 -6.05
C VAL A 10 1.94 -2.98 -5.20
N GLU A 11 1.77 -4.22 -5.66
CA GLU A 11 2.26 -5.40 -4.97
C GLU A 11 3.79 -5.37 -4.80
N GLN A 12 4.53 -5.23 -5.89
CA GLN A 12 6.00 -5.18 -5.84
C GLN A 12 6.49 -4.02 -4.96
N PHE A 13 5.79 -2.89 -5.01
CA PHE A 13 6.08 -1.76 -4.12
C PHE A 13 5.88 -2.13 -2.65
N VAL A 14 4.74 -2.71 -2.27
CA VAL A 14 4.50 -3.12 -0.87
C VAL A 14 5.49 -4.19 -0.42
N LEU A 15 5.81 -5.14 -1.29
CA LEU A 15 6.79 -6.19 -1.01
C LEU A 15 8.19 -5.63 -0.79
N SER A 16 8.55 -4.51 -1.41
CA SER A 16 9.83 -3.85 -1.16
C SER A 16 9.99 -3.31 0.27
N PHE A 17 8.89 -3.07 0.99
CA PHE A 17 8.89 -2.68 2.41
C PHE A 17 8.78 -3.87 3.37
N LYS A 18 8.42 -5.05 2.86
CA LYS A 18 8.24 -6.27 3.67
C LYS A 18 9.49 -7.14 3.63
N GLU A 19 9.68 -7.95 4.67
CA GLU A 19 10.74 -8.95 4.69
C GLU A 19 10.56 -9.98 3.56
N LEU A 20 11.68 -10.48 3.05
CA LEU A 20 11.71 -11.51 2.00
C LEU A 20 10.86 -12.73 2.40
N GLY A 21 9.94 -13.13 1.52
CA GLY A 21 9.07 -14.30 1.71
C GLY A 21 7.66 -13.99 2.20
N LEU A 22 7.32 -12.72 2.41
CA LEU A 22 5.94 -12.31 2.70
C LEU A 22 5.15 -12.10 1.40
N SER A 23 3.86 -12.45 1.43
CA SER A 23 2.90 -12.16 0.36
C SER A 23 1.81 -11.22 0.85
N LEU A 24 1.10 -10.59 -0.09
CA LEU A 24 -0.14 -9.90 0.23
C LEU A 24 -1.25 -10.90 0.55
N SER A 25 -2.12 -10.54 1.49
CA SER A 25 -3.32 -11.34 1.77
C SER A 25 -4.40 -11.08 0.71
N ALA A 26 -5.40 -11.96 0.59
CA ALA A 26 -6.54 -11.74 -0.31
C ALA A 26 -7.27 -10.41 -0.02
N THR A 27 -7.30 -9.98 1.24
CA THR A 27 -7.87 -8.69 1.65
C THR A 27 -7.04 -7.51 1.15
N ASP A 28 -5.71 -7.63 1.13
CA ASP A 28 -4.83 -6.60 0.59
C ASP A 28 -5.05 -6.43 -0.93
N TYR A 29 -5.17 -7.54 -1.68
CA TYR A 29 -5.48 -7.47 -3.11
C TYR A 29 -6.85 -6.85 -3.42
N ASP A 30 -7.89 -7.20 -2.65
CA ASP A 30 -9.22 -6.57 -2.78
C ASP A 30 -9.15 -5.05 -2.55
N LEU A 31 -8.31 -4.61 -1.61
CA LEU A 31 -8.11 -3.19 -1.33
C LEU A 31 -7.41 -2.46 -2.49
N ILE A 32 -6.37 -3.06 -3.07
CA ILE A 32 -5.68 -2.52 -4.26
C ILE A 32 -6.65 -2.38 -5.42
N GLN A 33 -7.47 -3.41 -5.68
CA GLN A 33 -8.50 -3.36 -6.73
C GLN A 33 -9.56 -2.30 -6.46
N LYS A 34 -9.93 -2.06 -5.20
CA LYS A 34 -10.84 -0.97 -4.83
C LYS A 34 -10.24 0.39 -5.14
N TRP A 35 -8.94 0.59 -4.95
CA TRP A 35 -8.29 1.86 -5.29
C TRP A 35 -8.23 2.10 -6.79
N GLU A 36 -7.89 1.07 -7.56
CA GLU A 36 -7.94 1.10 -9.01
C GLU A 36 -9.35 1.45 -9.52
N LYS A 37 -10.38 0.77 -9.02
CA LYS A 37 -11.79 1.03 -9.40
C LYS A 37 -12.27 2.43 -9.02
N ARG A 38 -11.69 3.03 -7.99
CA ARG A 38 -11.95 4.43 -7.61
C ARG A 38 -11.18 5.44 -8.47
N GLY A 39 -10.31 4.98 -9.37
CA GLY A 39 -9.50 5.84 -10.22
C GLY A 39 -8.33 6.51 -9.49
N ILE A 40 -7.88 5.94 -8.36
CA ILE A 40 -6.80 6.53 -7.58
C ILE A 40 -5.47 6.26 -8.31
N PRO A 41 -4.65 7.30 -8.58
CA PRO A 41 -3.37 7.14 -9.25
C PRO A 41 -2.42 6.23 -8.46
N ILE A 42 -1.59 5.45 -9.17
CA ILE A 42 -0.54 4.61 -8.56
C ILE A 42 0.37 5.46 -7.67
N ASP A 43 0.80 6.64 -8.14
CA ASP A 43 1.63 7.55 -7.35
C ASP A 43 1.02 7.93 -5.99
N VAL A 44 -0.30 8.16 -5.93
CA VAL A 44 -1.00 8.51 -4.68
C VAL A 44 -1.02 7.30 -3.74
N VAL A 45 -1.28 6.11 -4.28
CA VAL A 45 -1.27 4.87 -3.49
C VAL A 45 0.13 4.59 -2.96
N CYS A 46 1.16 4.65 -3.80
CA CYS A 46 2.55 4.43 -3.41
C CYS A 46 3.01 5.42 -2.33
N ARG A 47 2.72 6.72 -2.47
CA ARG A 47 3.05 7.73 -1.45
C ARG A 47 2.36 7.46 -0.11
N GLY A 48 1.07 7.10 -0.15
CA GLY A 48 0.34 6.77 1.06
C GLY A 48 0.87 5.50 1.75
N ILE A 49 1.26 4.49 0.98
CA ILE A 49 1.91 3.27 1.49
C ILE A 49 3.25 3.62 2.15
N GLU A 50 4.12 4.34 1.45
CA GLU A 50 5.44 4.75 1.95
C GLU A 50 5.32 5.56 3.25
N THR A 51 4.40 6.54 3.28
CA THR A 51 4.16 7.37 4.46
C THR A 51 3.69 6.53 5.64
N GLY A 52 2.74 5.63 5.42
CA GLY A 52 2.22 4.80 6.49
C GLY A 52 3.22 3.74 6.98
N PHE A 53 4.09 3.20 6.10
CA PHE A 53 5.21 2.36 6.51
C PHE A 53 6.24 3.14 7.34
N THR A 54 6.62 4.34 6.89
CA THR A 54 7.58 5.19 7.59
C THR A 54 7.07 5.57 8.99
N GLU A 55 5.80 5.97 9.11
CA GLU A 55 5.19 6.30 10.40
C GLU A 55 5.05 5.07 11.31
N PHE A 56 4.73 3.91 10.74
CA PHE A 56 4.68 2.67 11.50
C PHE A 56 6.07 2.22 11.97
N GLU A 57 7.08 2.28 11.13
CA GLU A 57 8.47 1.96 11.49
C GLU A 57 8.97 2.90 12.59
N ARG A 58 8.68 4.20 12.49
CA ARG A 58 9.03 5.20 13.51
C ARG A 58 8.43 4.87 14.87
N THR A 59 7.23 4.30 14.90
CA THR A 59 6.53 3.92 16.15
C THR A 59 6.85 2.49 16.60
N ASN A 60 7.20 1.59 15.68
CA ASN A 60 7.38 0.15 15.90
C ASN A 60 8.51 -0.42 15.01
N PRO A 61 9.79 -0.09 15.29
CA PRO A 61 10.93 -0.37 14.40
C PRO A 61 11.31 -1.86 14.23
N ARG A 62 10.54 -2.79 14.84
CA ARG A 62 10.79 -4.24 14.77
C ARG A 62 9.59 -5.06 14.27
N GLN A 63 8.50 -4.41 13.85
CA GLN A 63 7.23 -5.10 13.53
C GLN A 63 6.66 -4.74 12.15
N THR A 64 7.43 -4.08 11.28
CA THR A 64 6.99 -3.61 9.96
C THR A 64 6.50 -4.74 9.05
N ALA A 65 6.99 -5.97 9.25
CA ALA A 65 6.56 -7.18 8.55
C ALA A 65 5.04 -7.47 8.65
N HIS A 66 4.39 -7.09 9.76
CA HIS A 66 2.98 -7.38 10.01
C HIS A 66 2.02 -6.25 9.58
N LEU A 67 2.51 -5.23 8.87
CA LEU A 67 1.67 -4.13 8.43
C LEU A 67 0.65 -4.60 7.39
N SER A 68 -0.64 -4.37 7.68
CA SER A 68 -1.76 -4.61 6.76
C SER A 68 -2.07 -3.36 5.93
N LEU A 69 -2.44 -3.52 4.66
CA LEU A 69 -2.85 -2.39 3.82
C LEU A 69 -4.09 -1.69 4.37
N ASN A 70 -4.91 -2.37 5.16
CA ASN A 70 -6.08 -1.75 5.79
C ASN A 70 -5.68 -0.63 6.77
N TYR A 71 -4.53 -0.75 7.44
CA TYR A 71 -3.97 0.35 8.24
C TYR A 71 -3.48 1.49 7.36
N LEU A 72 -2.79 1.15 6.25
CA LEU A 72 -2.25 2.13 5.30
C LEU A 72 -3.31 2.95 4.58
N LYS A 73 -4.55 2.44 4.50
CA LYS A 73 -5.69 3.12 3.87
C LYS A 73 -5.86 4.57 4.36
N VAL A 74 -5.68 4.84 5.66
CA VAL A 74 -5.86 6.20 6.22
C VAL A 74 -4.84 7.20 5.66
N PHE A 75 -3.63 6.74 5.31
CA PHE A 75 -2.59 7.59 4.74
C PHE A 75 -2.87 7.88 3.27
N ILE A 76 -3.33 6.88 2.53
CA ILE A 76 -3.72 7.04 1.12
C ILE A 76 -4.94 7.97 0.99
N GLU A 77 -5.93 7.87 1.89
CA GLU A 77 -7.06 8.80 1.93
C GLU A 77 -6.64 10.23 2.30
N LYS A 78 -5.63 10.40 3.17
CA LYS A 78 -5.04 11.71 3.47
C LYS A 78 -4.36 12.33 2.24
N GLU A 79 -3.59 11.55 1.48
CA GLU A 79 -2.94 12.01 0.24
C GLU A 79 -3.97 12.50 -0.79
N MET A 80 -5.12 11.83 -0.92
CA MET A 80 -6.21 12.29 -1.80
C MET A 80 -6.80 13.64 -1.42
N THR A 81 -6.71 14.04 -0.14
CA THR A 81 -7.32 15.29 0.33
C THR A 81 -6.34 16.48 0.22
N HIS A 82 -5.05 16.20 0.02
CA HIS A 82 -3.97 17.20 -0.05
C HIS A 82 -3.37 17.37 -1.45
N GLY A 83 -3.82 16.61 -2.46
CA GLY A 83 -3.42 16.73 -3.87
C GLY A 83 -4.50 17.38 -4.73
#